data_AF-A0AAW9JL44-F1
#
_entry.id   AF-A0AAW9JL44-F1
#
_cell.length_a   1.000
_cell.length_b   1.000
_cell.length_c   1.000
_cell.angle_alpha   90.00
_cell.angle_beta   90.00
_cell.angle_gamma   90.00
#
_symmetry.space_group_name_H-M   'P 1'
#
loop_
_entity.id
_entity.type
_entity.pdbx_description
1 polymer ?
#
loop_
_entity_poly.entity_id
_entity_poly.type
_entity_poly.pdbx_seq_one_letter_code
_entity_poly.pdbx_strand_id
1 'polypeptide(L)' 'MIDNKTLFFTSCEDDNNDTLIIKEVITFNTKLLDVRATNGDELITHILLSKNKALELALTLFNWGRVN' A
#
# COMPACT_ATOMS: atom_id res chain seq x y z
N MET A 1 -10.13 -21.27 -4.55
CA MET A 1 -9.17 -20.15 -4.47
C MET A 1 -9.19 -19.65 -3.04
N ILE A 2 -8.04 -19.31 -2.45
CA ILE A 2 -8.06 -18.59 -1.18
C ILE A 2 -8.47 -17.17 -1.53
N ASP A 3 -9.70 -16.78 -1.18
CA ASP A 3 -10.18 -15.43 -1.45
C ASP A 3 -9.33 -14.42 -0.69
N ASN A 4 -8.86 -13.41 -1.41
CA ASN A 4 -8.11 -12.31 -0.80
C ASN A 4 -9.04 -11.58 0.18
N LYS A 5 -8.74 -11.68 1.47
CA LYS A 5 -9.50 -10.98 2.51
C LYS A 5 -8.87 -9.63 2.79
N THR A 6 -9.57 -8.54 2.48
CA THR A 6 -9.18 -7.20 2.92
C THR A 6 -9.44 -7.04 4.41
N LEU A 7 -8.41 -6.69 5.17
CA LEU A 7 -8.46 -6.45 6.62
C LEU A 7 -8.50 -4.95 6.95
N PHE A 8 -7.82 -4.15 6.13
CA PHE A 8 -7.75 -2.69 6.26
C PHE A 8 -7.71 -2.06 4.87
N PHE A 9 -8.26 -0.86 4.74
CA PHE A 9 -8.28 -0.08 3.51
C PHE A 9 -8.22 1.41 3.86
N THR A 10 -7.33 2.14 3.18
CA THR A 10 -7.35 3.59 3.13
C THR A 10 -6.98 4.05 1.72
N SER A 11 -7.46 5.23 1.33
CA SER A 11 -7.16 5.87 0.06
C SER A 11 -6.96 7.37 0.26
N CYS A 12 -6.01 7.95 -0.47
CA CYS A 12 -5.81 9.39 -0.56
C CYS A 12 -5.75 9.77 -2.04
N GLU A 13 -6.48 10.81 -2.41
CA GLU A 13 -6.40 11.43 -3.73
C GLU A 13 -5.62 12.74 -3.60
N ASP A 14 -4.74 13.04 -4.55
CA ASP A 14 -4.03 14.32 -4.61
C ASP A 14 -4.69 15.30 -5.60
N ASP A 15 -4.14 16.51 -5.68
CA ASP A 15 -4.68 17.58 -6.55
C ASP A 15 -4.52 17.28 -8.05
N ASN A 16 -3.78 16.23 -8.43
CA ASN A 16 -3.55 15.79 -9.80
C ASN A 16 -4.43 14.59 -10.19
N ASN A 17 -5.43 14.22 -9.37
CA ASN A 17 -6.25 13.02 -9.52
C ASN A 17 -5.44 11.71 -9.43
N ASP A 18 -4.25 11.74 -8.82
CA ASP A 18 -3.53 10.52 -8.46
C ASP A 18 -4.13 9.96 -7.16
N THR A 19 -4.41 8.67 -7.14
CA THR A 19 -4.92 7.97 -5.96
C THR A 19 -3.87 7.00 -5.41
N LEU A 20 -3.51 7.17 -4.14
CA LEU A 20 -2.76 6.19 -3.37
C LEU A 20 -3.74 5.32 -2.57
N ILE A 21 -3.73 4.03 -2.82
CA ILE A 21 -4.52 3.01 -2.12
C ILE A 21 -3.59 2.15 -1.27
N ILE A 22 -3.95 1.94 -0.01
CA ILE A 22 -3.25 1.05 0.90
C ILE A 22 -4.25 0.05 1.47
N LYS A 23 -3.98 -1.25 1.28
CA LYS A 23 -4.81 -2.37 1.74
C LYS A 23 -3.98 -3.34 2.55
N GLU A 24 -4.48 -3.77 3.70
CA GLU A 24 -3.97 -5.01 4.32
C GLU A 24 -4.80 -6.17 3.78
N VAL A 25 -4.15 -7.20 3.22
CA VAL A 25 -4.81 -8.36 2.61
C VAL A 25 -4.24 -9.68 3.14
N ILE A 26 -5.05 -10.75 3.13
CA ILE A 26 -4.57 -12.12 3.31
C ILE A 26 -4.51 -12.81 1.95
N THR A 27 -3.32 -13.23 1.53
CA THR A 27 -3.08 -13.97 0.28
C THR A 27 -2.24 -15.20 0.60
N PHE A 28 -2.68 -16.38 0.16
CA PHE A 28 -2.04 -17.67 0.51
C PHE A 28 -1.74 -17.83 2.02
N ASN A 29 -2.71 -17.51 2.88
CA ASN A 29 -2.59 -17.50 4.34
C ASN A 29 -1.50 -16.57 4.91
N THR A 30 -1.00 -15.64 4.10
CA THR A 30 0.01 -14.65 4.51
C THR A 30 -0.61 -13.26 4.51
N LYS A 31 -0.41 -12.51 5.59
CA LYS A 31 -0.80 -11.08 5.66
C LYS A 31 0.20 -10.23 4.90
N LEU A 32 -0.29 -9.45 3.94
CA LEU A 32 0.48 -8.54 3.11
C LEU A 32 -0.10 -7.13 3.16
N LEU A 33 0.76 -6.13 3.00
CA LEU A 33 0.37 -4.75 2.70
C LEU A 33 0.46 -4.56 1.18
N ASP A 34 -0.67 -4.23 0.57
CA ASP A 34 -0.85 -3.94 -0.85
C ASP A 34 -0.96 -2.42 -1.02
N VAL A 35 0.07 -1.81 -1.62
CA VAL A 35 0.16 -0.37 -1.88
C VAL A 35 0.08 -0.15 -3.37
N ARG A 36 -0.89 0.66 -3.81
CA ARG A 36 -1.12 0.98 -5.23
C ARG A 36 -1.19 2.47 -5.43
N ALA A 37 -0.48 2.97 -6.42
CA ALA A 37 -0.66 4.32 -6.94
C ALA A 37 -1.31 4.22 -8.32
N THR A 38 -2.40 4.96 -8.51
CA THR A 38 -3.14 5.00 -9.79
C THR A 38 -3.32 6.44 -10.24
N ASN A 39 -3.24 6.69 -11.55
CA ASN A 39 -3.62 7.96 -12.17
C ASN A 39 -4.89 7.72 -12.99
N GLY A 40 -6.05 8.14 -12.49
CA GLY A 40 -7.34 7.71 -13.05
C GLY A 40 -7.45 6.17 -13.08
N ASP A 41 -7.59 5.61 -14.28
CA ASP A 41 -7.69 4.15 -14.49
C ASP A 41 -6.32 3.45 -14.65
N GLU A 42 -5.22 4.21 -14.72
CA GLU A 42 -3.88 3.66 -14.95
C GLU A 42 -3.20 3.26 -13.63
N LEU A 43 -2.71 2.02 -13.55
CA LEU A 43 -1.89 1.55 -12.42
C LEU A 43 -0.43 1.95 -12.62
N ILE A 44 0.00 2.98 -11.92
CA ILE A 44 1.37 3.51 -12.00
C ILE A 44 2.35 2.65 -11.20
N THR A 45 1.94 2.18 -10.02
CA THR A 45 2.80 1.38 -9.15
C THR A 45 1.97 0.41 -8.31
N HIS A 46 2.47 -0.82 -8.15
CA HIS A 46 1.91 -1.82 -7.25
C HIS A 46 3.02 -2.52 -6.47
N ILE A 47 2.95 -2.44 -5.14
CA ILE A 47 3.91 -3.07 -4.24
C ILE A 47 3.15 -3.98 -3.28
N LEU A 48 3.56 -5.24 -3.20
CA LEU A 48 3.10 -6.21 -2.21
C LEU A 48 4.20 -6.46 -1.19
N LEU A 49 3.95 -6.10 0.06
CA LEU A 49 4.92 -6.21 1.14
C LEU A 49 4.47 -7.25 2.16
N SER A 50 5.40 -8.08 2.62
CA SER A 50 5.19 -8.81 3.87
C SER A 50 5.13 -7.84 5.05
N LYS A 51 4.55 -8.27 6.16
CA LYS A 51 4.47 -7.45 7.39
C LYS A 51 5.82 -6.83 7.78
N ASN A 52 6.91 -7.60 7.72
CA ASN A 52 8.25 -7.11 8.10
C ASN A 52 8.76 -6.03 7.13
N LYS A 53 8.55 -6.22 5.82
CA LYS A 53 8.96 -5.23 4.81
C LYS A 53 8.08 -3.98 4.83
N ALA A 54 6.80 -4.11 5.16
CA ALA A 54 5.90 -2.98 5.39
C ALA A 54 6.36 -2.11 6.58
N LEU A 55 6.79 -2.72 7.68
CA LEU A 55 7.34 -2.00 8.84
C LEU A 55 8.64 -1.28 8.49
N GLU A 56 9.55 -1.93 7.77
CA GLU A 56 10.81 -1.34 7.30
C GLU A 56 10.56 -0.12 6.39
N LEU A 57 9.63 -0.25 5.44
CA LEU A 57 9.24 0.86 4.57
C LEU A 57 8.61 2.01 5.38
N ALA A 58 7.70 1.70 6.31
CA ALA A 58 7.06 2.71 7.15
C ALA A 58 8.08 3.51 7.97
N LEU A 59 9.04 2.83 8.58
CA LEU A 59 10.15 3.48 9.31
C LEU A 59 11.02 4.32 8.38
N THR A 60 11.32 3.82 7.18
CA THR A 60 12.13 4.53 6.19
C THR A 60 11.45 5.82 5.73
N LEU A 61 10.16 5.77 5.40
CA LEU A 61 9.36 6.93 5.00
C LEU A 61 9.17 7.92 6.15
N PHE A 62 8.92 7.43 7.36
CA PHE A 62 8.81 8.28 8.55
C PHE A 62 10.11 9.04 8.81
N ASN A 63 11.26 8.37 8.71
CA ASN A 63 12.55 9.01 8.83
C ASN A 63 12.82 10.02 7.70
N TRP A 64 12.45 9.67 6.46
CA TRP A 64 12.58 10.59 5.32
C TRP A 64 11.76 11.88 5.52
N GLY A 65 10.50 11.76 5.94
CA GLY A 65 9.62 12.89 6.19
C GLY A 65 10.01 13.75 7.41
N ARG A 66 10.91 13.29 8.28
CA ARG A 66 11.45 14.07 9.41
C ARG A 66 12.67 14.93 9.05
N VAL A 67 13.31 14.66 7.91
CA VAL A 67 14.52 15.36 7.46
C VAL A 67 14.18 16.51 6.49
N ASN A 68 12.91 16.63 6.10
CA ASN A 68 12.34 17.78 5.39
C ASN A 68 11.58 18.69 6.37
#